data_AF-A0A933RP89-F1
#
_entry.id   AF-A0A933RP89-F1
#
_cell.length_a   1.000
_cell.length_b   1.000
_cell.length_c   1.000
_cell.angle_alpha   90.00
_cell.angle_beta   90.00
_cell.angle_gamma   90.00
#
_symmetry.space_group_name_H-M   'P 1'
#
loop_
_entity.id
_entity.type
_entity.pdbx_description
1 polymer ?
#
loop_
_entity_poly.entity_id
_entity_poly.type
_entity_poly.pdbx_seq_one_letter_code
_entity_poly.pdbx_strand_id
1 'polypeptide(L)'
;MADVNSLIEMLKSGDYYSRSTAARKLGEVGGEKAAAALIEALKDEDEWVKEYAAEALGKLEHPPAVAALGELLKSSNYKVRSSTVEALGKIGGEGARTLLEGMKGDSDSWVRDAVTEALKKVSEPKPARTAKPVVAPESGAGSARETEPGLTVNEAPVEHRPHATVPRPGLADKTRQTPEDIVRMVTRRTSISYKPTRSGFLLRVPVGGGRYQRVRLSFDSTDEDGSPLIQVFTVIGPAQPDHYRWALKLNPTFSYGAIGLVKIDDKEFLAIIDTLLEGNVDTKELEKSVRTIAAKGDALEKKLIQKDLW
;
A
#
# COMPACT_ATOMS: atom_id res chain seq x y z
N MET A 1 -4.80 13.94 20.43
CA MET A 1 -5.23 13.85 19.02
C MET A 1 -4.66 15.05 18.29
N ALA A 2 -4.09 14.87 17.09
CA ALA A 2 -3.64 16.02 16.30
C ALA A 2 -4.86 16.88 15.92
N ASP A 3 -4.79 18.17 16.17
CA ASP A 3 -5.85 19.12 15.82
C ASP A 3 -6.01 19.21 14.30
N VAL A 4 -7.24 19.44 13.83
CA VAL A 4 -7.54 19.53 12.39
C VAL A 4 -6.71 20.63 11.72
N ASN A 5 -6.44 21.75 12.41
CA ASN A 5 -5.62 22.82 11.84
C ASN A 5 -4.15 22.42 11.73
N SER A 6 -3.62 21.66 12.69
CA SER A 6 -2.25 21.13 12.62
C SER A 6 -2.09 20.16 11.44
N LEU A 7 -3.09 19.32 11.18
CA LEU A 7 -3.09 18.45 10.01
C LEU A 7 -3.19 19.25 8.70
N ILE A 8 -3.98 20.32 8.65
CA ILE A 8 -4.07 21.20 7.48
C ILE A 8 -2.72 21.89 7.21
N GLU A 9 -2.00 22.35 8.23
CA GLU A 9 -0.68 22.96 8.04
C GLU A 9 0.38 21.94 7.59
N MET A 10 0.34 20.72 8.15
CA MET A 10 1.17 19.61 7.70
C MET A 10 0.88 19.23 6.24
N LEU A 11 -0.39 19.29 5.81
CA LEU A 11 -0.80 19.05 4.43
C LEU A 11 -0.26 20.10 3.44
N LYS A 12 0.04 21.33 3.89
CA LYS A 12 0.55 22.41 3.03
C LYS A 12 2.07 22.48 2.98
N SER A 13 2.73 22.30 4.12
CA SER A 13 4.15 22.66 4.30
C SER A 13 5.07 21.48 4.64
N GLY A 14 4.52 20.28 4.83
CA GLY A 14 5.32 19.08 5.00
C GLY A 14 6.05 18.66 3.71
N ASP A 15 6.99 17.75 3.83
CA ASP A 15 7.43 16.97 2.67
C ASP A 15 6.26 16.13 2.12
N TYR A 16 6.38 15.57 0.92
CA TYR A 16 5.28 14.80 0.31
C TYR A 16 4.78 13.64 1.20
N TYR A 17 5.64 13.13 2.09
CA TYR A 17 5.31 12.06 3.02
C TYR A 17 4.44 12.55 4.19
N SER A 18 4.83 13.64 4.84
CA SER A 18 4.01 14.31 5.86
C SER A 18 2.72 14.87 5.26
N ARG A 19 2.74 15.38 4.01
CA ARG A 19 1.52 15.85 3.31
C ARG A 19 0.56 14.70 3.04
N SER A 20 1.03 13.59 2.50
CA SER A 20 0.19 12.40 2.25
C SER A 20 -0.38 11.80 3.55
N THR A 21 0.44 11.79 4.60
CA THR A 21 0.04 11.46 5.98
C THR A 21 -1.11 12.33 6.47
N ALA A 22 -0.98 13.65 6.31
CA ALA A 22 -1.98 14.61 6.73
C ALA A 22 -3.28 14.41 5.95
N ALA A 23 -3.21 14.20 4.64
CA ALA A 23 -4.38 13.92 3.80
C ALA A 23 -5.16 12.70 4.32
N ARG A 24 -4.46 11.60 4.60
CA ARG A 24 -5.09 10.39 5.14
C ARG A 24 -5.76 10.64 6.49
N LYS A 25 -5.08 11.31 7.42
CA LYS A 25 -5.61 11.62 8.76
C LYS A 25 -6.82 12.56 8.69
N LEU A 26 -6.81 13.54 7.78
CA LEU A 26 -7.95 14.42 7.54
C LEU A 26 -9.18 13.66 7.04
N GLY A 27 -9.01 12.59 6.26
CA GLY A 27 -10.09 11.68 5.88
C GLY A 27 -10.64 10.82 7.03
N GLU A 28 -9.90 10.68 8.13
CA GLU A 28 -10.38 10.02 9.36
C GLU A 28 -11.09 11.01 10.29
N VAL A 29 -10.54 12.21 10.45
CA VAL A 29 -11.14 13.28 11.27
C VAL A 29 -12.44 13.77 10.64
N GLY A 30 -12.43 13.97 9.31
CA GLY A 30 -13.57 14.46 8.56
C GLY A 30 -14.00 15.89 8.90
N GLY A 31 -15.19 16.25 8.44
CA GLY A 31 -15.74 17.61 8.56
C GLY A 31 -15.35 18.53 7.41
N GLU A 32 -16.05 19.66 7.32
CA GLU A 32 -15.98 20.56 6.17
C GLU A 32 -14.59 21.17 5.95
N LYS A 33 -13.91 21.54 7.05
CA LYS A 33 -12.54 22.07 6.99
C LYS A 33 -11.54 21.05 6.45
N ALA A 34 -11.67 19.79 6.87
CA ALA A 34 -10.82 18.71 6.38
C ALA A 34 -11.09 18.46 4.90
N ALA A 35 -12.36 18.39 4.49
CA ALA A 35 -12.75 18.21 3.11
C ALA A 35 -12.22 19.35 2.19
N ALA A 36 -12.36 20.61 2.62
CA ALA A 36 -11.84 21.76 1.88
C ALA A 36 -10.31 21.69 1.70
N ALA A 37 -9.57 21.35 2.75
CA ALA A 37 -8.12 21.19 2.67
C ALA A 37 -7.70 20.02 1.77
N LEU A 38 -8.44 18.91 1.81
CA LEU A 38 -8.21 17.76 0.94
C LEU A 38 -8.47 18.07 -0.53
N ILE A 39 -9.48 18.90 -0.84
CA ILE A 39 -9.74 19.37 -2.22
C ILE A 39 -8.54 20.14 -2.76
N GLU A 40 -7.91 21.00 -1.96
CA GLU A 40 -6.70 21.70 -2.38
C GLU A 40 -5.51 20.75 -2.56
N ALA A 41 -5.38 19.72 -1.73
CA ALA A 41 -4.33 18.71 -1.87
C ALA A 41 -4.46 17.80 -3.11
N LEU A 42 -5.61 17.79 -3.79
CA LEU A 42 -5.72 17.15 -5.11
C LEU A 42 -4.83 17.84 -6.16
N LYS A 43 -4.38 19.07 -5.91
CA LYS A 43 -3.50 19.84 -6.79
C LYS A 43 -2.01 19.74 -6.41
N ASP A 44 -1.66 18.90 -5.43
CA ASP A 44 -0.27 18.72 -4.98
C ASP A 44 0.63 18.31 -6.15
N GLU A 45 1.94 18.50 -6.05
CA GLU A 45 2.88 18.00 -7.05
C GLU A 45 3.10 16.50 -6.94
N ASP A 46 2.98 15.95 -5.73
CA ASP A 46 3.28 14.56 -5.44
C ASP A 46 2.05 13.65 -5.61
N GLU A 47 2.27 12.54 -6.30
CA GLU A 47 1.20 11.62 -6.67
C GLU A 47 0.65 10.85 -5.47
N TRP A 48 1.42 10.63 -4.39
CA TRP A 48 0.88 10.02 -3.18
C TRP A 48 -0.06 10.97 -2.46
N VAL A 49 0.30 12.25 -2.37
CA VAL A 49 -0.57 13.26 -1.76
C VAL A 49 -1.90 13.31 -2.49
N LYS A 50 -1.88 13.37 -3.83
CA LYS A 50 -3.10 13.31 -4.66
C LYS A 50 -3.92 12.04 -4.41
N GLU A 51 -3.25 10.88 -4.41
CA GLU A 51 -3.87 9.57 -4.20
C GLU A 51 -4.62 9.51 -2.86
N TYR A 52 -3.94 9.88 -1.77
CA TYR A 52 -4.54 9.83 -0.43
C TYR A 52 -5.59 10.92 -0.21
N ALA A 53 -5.43 12.10 -0.81
CA ALA A 53 -6.44 13.13 -0.78
C ALA A 53 -7.74 12.66 -1.47
N ALA A 54 -7.62 12.02 -2.64
CA ALA A 54 -8.76 11.45 -3.34
C ALA A 54 -9.44 10.33 -2.53
N GLU A 55 -8.66 9.39 -1.98
CA GLU A 55 -9.19 8.33 -1.13
C GLU A 55 -9.95 8.89 0.09
N ALA A 56 -9.36 9.88 0.76
CA ALA A 56 -9.93 10.55 1.92
C ALA A 56 -11.28 11.22 1.57
N LEU A 57 -11.35 11.98 0.48
CA LEU A 57 -12.61 12.62 0.02
C LEU A 57 -13.69 11.58 -0.33
N GLY A 58 -13.28 10.45 -0.92
CA GLY A 58 -14.17 9.32 -1.17
C GLY A 58 -14.71 8.70 0.12
N LYS A 59 -13.87 8.57 1.16
CA LYS A 59 -14.28 8.08 2.48
C LYS A 59 -15.24 9.03 3.20
N LEU A 60 -15.02 10.33 3.06
CA LEU A 60 -15.92 11.37 3.56
C LEU A 60 -17.22 11.45 2.76
N GLU A 61 -17.27 10.82 1.58
CA GLU A 61 -18.39 10.89 0.64
C GLU A 61 -18.79 12.33 0.30
N HIS A 62 -17.82 13.25 0.23
CA HIS A 62 -18.03 14.69 0.16
C HIS A 62 -18.39 15.16 -1.28
N PRO A 63 -19.66 15.48 -1.59
CA PRO A 63 -20.09 15.78 -2.97
C PRO A 63 -19.41 17.00 -3.62
N PRO A 64 -19.07 18.09 -2.91
CA PRO A 64 -18.35 19.21 -3.52
C PRO A 64 -16.99 18.84 -4.12
N ALA A 65 -16.40 17.71 -3.73
CA ALA A 65 -15.13 17.24 -4.29
C ALA A 65 -15.24 16.70 -5.72
N VAL A 66 -16.44 16.40 -6.23
CA VAL A 66 -16.62 15.71 -7.53
C VAL A 66 -15.93 16.45 -8.67
N ALA A 67 -16.05 17.78 -8.72
CA ALA A 67 -15.41 18.58 -9.78
C ALA A 67 -13.88 18.52 -9.71
N ALA A 68 -13.31 18.67 -8.51
CA ALA A 68 -11.86 18.63 -8.31
C ALA A 68 -11.28 17.22 -8.55
N LEU A 69 -11.99 16.17 -8.15
CA LEU A 69 -11.66 14.78 -8.47
C LEU A 69 -11.69 14.54 -9.98
N GLY A 70 -12.60 15.18 -10.72
CA GLY A 70 -12.66 15.09 -12.18
C GLY A 70 -11.35 15.47 -12.89
N GLU A 71 -10.58 16.40 -12.34
CA GLU A 71 -9.28 16.79 -12.91
C GLU A 71 -8.21 15.70 -12.72
N LEU A 72 -8.24 14.98 -11.61
CA LEU A 72 -7.29 13.89 -11.34
C LEU A 72 -7.47 12.67 -12.26
N LEU A 73 -8.63 12.54 -12.90
CA LEU A 73 -8.87 11.52 -13.92
C LEU A 73 -7.94 11.67 -15.14
N LYS A 74 -7.32 12.84 -15.33
CA LYS A 74 -6.34 13.09 -16.39
C LYS A 74 -4.89 12.80 -15.95
N SER A 75 -4.65 12.40 -14.70
CA SER A 75 -3.30 12.12 -14.20
C SER A 75 -2.61 11.04 -15.03
N SER A 76 -1.31 11.19 -15.30
CA SER A 76 -0.49 10.15 -15.92
C SER A 76 -0.33 8.92 -15.00
N ASN A 77 -0.47 9.10 -13.69
CA ASN A 77 -0.36 8.03 -12.71
C ASN A 77 -1.69 7.27 -12.56
N TYR A 78 -1.69 6.00 -12.98
CA TYR A 78 -2.86 5.13 -12.91
C TYR A 78 -3.37 4.93 -11.46
N LYS A 79 -2.51 5.02 -10.44
CA LYS A 79 -2.93 4.89 -9.04
C LYS A 79 -3.81 6.06 -8.61
N VAL A 80 -3.42 7.28 -8.99
CA VAL A 80 -4.20 8.49 -8.74
C VAL A 80 -5.53 8.42 -9.47
N ARG A 81 -5.54 8.03 -10.76
CA ARG A 81 -6.79 7.82 -11.51
C ARG A 81 -7.68 6.76 -10.85
N SER A 82 -7.11 5.63 -10.44
CA SER A 82 -7.85 4.55 -9.77
C SER A 82 -8.46 4.97 -8.44
N SER A 83 -7.70 5.64 -7.57
CA SER A 83 -8.21 6.12 -6.28
C SER A 83 -9.27 7.20 -6.46
N THR A 84 -9.13 8.04 -7.48
CA THR A 84 -10.13 9.04 -7.89
C THR A 84 -11.43 8.39 -8.35
N VAL A 85 -11.35 7.37 -9.20
CA VAL A 85 -12.51 6.57 -9.65
C VAL A 85 -13.22 5.91 -8.46
N GLU A 86 -12.46 5.29 -7.55
CA GLU A 86 -13.05 4.70 -6.33
C GLU A 86 -13.73 5.76 -5.45
N ALA A 87 -13.13 6.95 -5.34
CA ALA A 87 -13.69 8.06 -4.58
C ALA A 87 -14.99 8.58 -5.19
N LEU A 88 -15.04 8.80 -6.50
CA LEU A 88 -16.24 9.17 -7.25
C LEU A 88 -17.34 8.12 -7.09
N GLY A 89 -16.98 6.82 -7.12
CA GLY A 89 -17.91 5.73 -6.86
C GLY A 89 -18.53 5.75 -5.46
N LYS A 90 -17.75 6.12 -4.43
CA LYS A 90 -18.24 6.26 -3.05
C LYS A 90 -19.08 7.52 -2.86
N ILE A 91 -18.70 8.64 -3.46
CA ILE A 91 -19.43 9.91 -3.38
C ILE A 91 -20.80 9.77 -4.07
N GLY A 92 -20.81 9.23 -5.29
CA GLY A 92 -22.01 9.04 -6.09
C GLY A 92 -22.58 10.33 -6.67
N GLY A 93 -23.82 10.25 -7.16
CA GLY A 93 -24.50 11.34 -7.85
C GLY A 93 -24.22 11.37 -9.36
N GLU A 94 -25.04 12.16 -10.08
CA GLU A 94 -25.02 12.22 -11.54
C GLU A 94 -23.71 12.79 -12.10
N GLY A 95 -23.12 13.79 -11.42
CA GLY A 95 -21.81 14.33 -11.79
C GLY A 95 -20.71 13.27 -11.71
N ALA A 96 -20.67 12.50 -10.61
CA ALA A 96 -19.71 11.41 -10.47
C ALA A 96 -19.95 10.31 -11.52
N ARG A 97 -21.20 9.95 -11.79
CA ARG A 97 -21.56 8.97 -12.83
C ARG A 97 -21.05 9.42 -14.20
N THR A 98 -21.27 10.67 -14.57
CA THR A 98 -20.84 11.23 -15.86
C THR A 98 -19.34 11.14 -16.03
N LEU A 99 -18.57 11.50 -15.00
CA LEU A 99 -17.11 11.38 -15.00
C LEU A 99 -16.65 9.93 -15.12
N LEU A 100 -17.28 9.01 -14.39
CA LEU A 100 -16.98 7.58 -14.43
C LEU A 100 -17.28 6.95 -15.80
N GLU A 101 -18.38 7.34 -16.44
CA GLU A 101 -18.72 6.92 -17.81
C GLU A 101 -17.63 7.30 -18.81
N GLY A 102 -17.04 8.50 -18.68
CA GLY A 102 -15.91 8.94 -19.49
C GLY A 102 -14.63 8.12 -19.30
N MET A 103 -14.50 7.41 -18.19
CA MET A 103 -13.31 6.62 -17.84
C MET A 103 -13.39 5.15 -18.27
N LYS A 104 -14.49 4.71 -18.90
CA LYS A 104 -14.64 3.32 -19.39
C LYS A 104 -13.55 2.91 -20.39
N GLY A 105 -12.99 3.89 -21.11
CA GLY A 105 -11.93 3.71 -22.10
C GLY A 105 -10.50 3.94 -21.57
N ASP A 106 -10.29 4.01 -20.25
CA ASP A 106 -8.95 4.26 -19.69
C ASP A 106 -7.92 3.21 -20.16
N SER A 107 -6.69 3.66 -20.42
CA SER A 107 -5.61 2.79 -20.90
C SER A 107 -5.18 1.74 -19.87
N ASP A 108 -5.33 2.02 -18.57
CA ASP A 108 -5.02 1.07 -17.51
C ASP A 108 -6.24 0.20 -17.17
N SER A 109 -6.06 -1.11 -17.27
CA SER A 109 -7.12 -2.09 -16.97
C SER A 109 -7.69 -1.97 -15.55
N TRP A 110 -6.87 -1.59 -14.57
CA TRP A 110 -7.29 -1.42 -13.20
C TRP A 110 -8.22 -0.22 -13.01
N VAL A 111 -7.95 0.85 -13.76
CA VAL A 111 -8.83 2.01 -13.77
C VAL A 111 -10.18 1.60 -14.39
N ARG A 112 -10.17 0.84 -15.50
CA ARG A 112 -11.41 0.32 -16.10
C ARG A 112 -12.20 -0.62 -15.16
N ASP A 113 -11.51 -1.49 -14.43
CA ASP A 113 -12.14 -2.38 -13.44
C ASP A 113 -12.74 -1.56 -12.28
N ALA A 114 -11.97 -0.59 -11.77
CA ALA A 114 -12.45 0.34 -10.75
C ALA A 114 -13.66 1.15 -11.23
N VAL A 115 -13.69 1.56 -12.51
CA VAL A 115 -14.82 2.27 -13.12
C VAL A 115 -16.05 1.38 -13.15
N THR A 116 -15.90 0.12 -13.51
CA THR A 116 -17.00 -0.86 -13.53
C THR A 116 -17.60 -1.00 -12.12
N GLU A 117 -16.76 -1.18 -11.10
CA GLU A 117 -17.21 -1.29 -9.71
C GLU A 117 -17.78 0.03 -9.16
N ALA A 118 -17.20 1.17 -9.53
CA ALA A 118 -17.71 2.48 -9.15
C ALA A 118 -19.09 2.75 -9.76
N LEU A 119 -19.29 2.47 -11.06
CA LEU A 119 -20.58 2.66 -11.73
C LEU A 119 -21.69 1.79 -11.15
N LYS A 120 -21.37 0.56 -10.70
CA LYS A 120 -22.31 -0.28 -9.94
C LYS A 120 -22.74 0.45 -8.67
N LYS A 121 -21.79 0.93 -7.87
CA LYS A 121 -22.06 1.64 -6.60
C LYS A 121 -22.88 2.92 -6.79
N VAL A 122 -22.60 3.71 -7.84
CA VAL A 122 -23.36 4.94 -8.11
C VAL A 122 -24.79 4.65 -8.59
N SER A 123 -25.03 3.46 -9.15
CA SER A 123 -26.36 3.02 -9.58
C SER A 123 -27.21 2.45 -8.44
N GLU A 124 -26.61 2.14 -7.30
CA GLU A 124 -27.32 1.67 -6.12
C GLU A 124 -27.92 2.85 -5.33
N PRO A 125 -29.20 2.80 -4.91
CA PRO A 125 -29.78 3.84 -4.08
C PRO A 125 -29.08 3.91 -2.72
N LYS A 126 -28.46 5.05 -2.40
CA LYS A 126 -27.80 5.24 -1.09
C LYS A 126 -28.83 5.19 0.05
N PRO A 127 -28.63 4.35 1.08
CA PRO A 127 -29.41 4.44 2.31
C PRO A 127 -29.10 5.77 3.02
N ALA A 128 -30.13 6.45 3.51
CA ALA A 128 -29.99 7.70 4.26
C ALA A 128 -29.10 7.49 5.50
N ARG A 129 -27.93 8.15 5.53
CA ARG A 129 -26.99 8.06 6.65
C ARG A 129 -27.43 8.97 7.81
N THR A 130 -27.88 8.38 8.91
CA THR A 130 -27.89 9.03 10.23
C THR A 130 -26.48 8.95 10.84
N ALA A 131 -25.87 10.09 11.11
CA ALA A 131 -24.59 10.17 11.82
C ALA A 131 -24.75 9.63 13.25
N LYS A 132 -23.91 8.66 13.65
CA LYS A 132 -23.80 8.24 15.06
C LYS A 132 -22.70 9.05 15.77
N PRO A 133 -22.88 9.42 17.05
CA PRO A 133 -21.93 10.23 17.78
C PRO A 133 -20.71 9.42 18.25
N VAL A 134 -19.55 10.07 18.22
CA VAL A 134 -18.25 9.55 18.66
C VAL A 134 -18.11 9.73 20.18
N VAL A 135 -17.79 8.65 20.90
CA VAL A 135 -17.43 8.65 22.33
C VAL A 135 -15.91 8.48 22.45
N ALA A 136 -15.27 9.31 23.27
CA ALA A 136 -13.82 9.36 23.51
C ALA A 136 -13.34 8.35 24.59
N PRO A 137 -12.05 7.96 24.61
CA PRO A 137 -11.47 7.22 25.74
C PRO A 137 -10.52 8.07 26.60
N GLU A 138 -10.44 7.68 27.88
CA GLU A 138 -9.64 8.26 28.97
C GLU A 138 -8.16 7.84 28.98
N SER A 139 -7.44 8.59 29.81
CA SER A 139 -6.01 8.73 30.06
C SER A 139 -5.29 7.57 30.76
N GLY A 140 -3.95 7.55 30.64
CA GLY A 140 -3.04 6.94 31.61
C GLY A 140 -1.57 7.19 31.27
N ALA A 141 -0.89 7.99 32.10
CA ALA A 141 0.52 8.39 31.97
C ALA A 141 1.47 7.45 32.74
N GLY A 142 2.75 7.42 32.35
CA GLY A 142 3.83 6.79 33.13
C GLY A 142 5.20 7.00 32.50
N SER A 143 6.06 7.77 33.19
CA SER A 143 7.43 8.16 32.83
C SER A 143 8.45 7.16 33.38
N ALA A 144 9.54 6.89 32.65
CA ALA A 144 10.85 6.64 33.25
C ALA A 144 11.97 6.82 32.20
N ARG A 145 13.01 7.58 32.58
CA ARG A 145 14.34 7.62 31.95
C ARG A 145 15.15 6.43 32.43
N GLU A 146 16.01 5.86 31.59
CA GLU A 146 17.24 5.18 32.03
C GLU A 146 18.26 5.13 30.87
N THR A 147 19.54 5.25 31.23
CA THR A 147 20.72 5.44 30.37
C THR A 147 21.35 4.12 29.91
N GLU A 148 21.91 4.11 28.70
CA GLU A 148 22.62 2.96 28.10
C GLU A 148 24.01 2.69 28.72
N PRO A 149 24.49 1.43 28.71
CA PRO A 149 25.90 1.11 28.61
C PRO A 149 26.26 0.62 27.19
N GLY A 150 27.33 1.19 26.61
CA GLY A 150 27.82 0.86 25.28
C GLY A 150 28.48 -0.53 25.20
N LEU A 151 28.31 -1.19 24.06
CA LEU A 151 29.08 -2.37 23.67
C LEU A 151 30.07 -1.99 22.56
N THR A 152 31.35 -2.26 22.79
CA THR A 152 32.38 -2.34 21.74
C THR A 152 32.47 -3.79 21.24
N VAL A 153 32.54 -3.98 19.92
CA VAL A 153 32.82 -5.29 19.31
C VAL A 153 34.10 -5.15 18.49
N ASN A 154 35.12 -5.92 18.88
CA ASN A 154 36.33 -6.12 18.08
C ASN A 154 36.05 -7.18 17.01
N GLU A 155 36.29 -6.85 15.74
CA GLU A 155 36.25 -7.80 14.63
C GLU A 155 37.60 -8.52 14.51
N ALA A 156 37.58 -9.85 14.38
CA ALA A 156 38.73 -10.63 13.92
C ALA A 156 38.55 -10.97 12.42
N PRO A 157 39.62 -11.02 11.60
CA PRO A 157 39.49 -11.22 10.17
C PRO A 157 39.12 -12.67 9.83
N VAL A 158 38.12 -12.87 8.97
CA VAL A 158 37.74 -14.19 8.43
C VAL A 158 38.27 -14.31 7.01
N GLU A 159 39.18 -15.26 6.77
CA GLU A 159 39.64 -15.64 5.43
C GLU A 159 38.58 -16.49 4.72
N HIS A 160 38.20 -16.10 3.50
CA HIS A 160 37.34 -16.89 2.62
C HIS A 160 38.11 -18.02 1.94
N ARG A 161 37.67 -19.27 2.16
CA ARG A 161 37.98 -20.40 1.27
C ARG A 161 36.76 -20.70 0.39
N PRO A 162 36.94 -20.93 -0.93
CA PRO A 162 35.83 -21.33 -1.79
C PRO A 162 35.45 -22.78 -1.50
N HIS A 163 34.18 -23.01 -1.11
CA HIS A 163 33.61 -24.34 -0.99
C HIS A 163 33.13 -24.84 -2.37
N ALA A 164 33.47 -26.08 -2.70
CA ALA A 164 33.01 -26.74 -3.91
C ALA A 164 31.48 -26.94 -3.88
N THR A 165 30.80 -26.48 -4.92
CA THR A 165 29.37 -26.73 -5.19
C THR A 165 29.13 -28.21 -5.44
N VAL A 166 28.44 -28.88 -4.52
CA VAL A 166 27.83 -30.20 -4.77
C VAL A 166 26.45 -29.95 -5.40
N PRO A 167 26.18 -30.38 -6.63
CA PRO A 167 24.84 -30.25 -7.22
C PRO A 167 23.84 -31.05 -6.38
N ARG A 168 22.73 -30.41 -5.97
CA ARG A 168 21.63 -31.13 -5.33
C ARG A 168 21.00 -32.11 -6.33
N PRO A 169 20.72 -33.37 -5.94
CA PRO A 169 20.10 -34.34 -6.83
C PRO A 169 18.76 -33.85 -7.37
N GLY A 170 18.53 -34.09 -8.67
CA GLY A 170 17.44 -33.51 -9.45
C GLY A 170 16.07 -33.59 -8.81
N LEU A 171 15.42 -32.42 -8.66
CA LEU A 171 13.97 -32.37 -8.52
C LEU A 171 13.38 -32.90 -9.82
N ALA A 172 12.78 -34.08 -9.73
CA ALA A 172 11.91 -34.63 -10.75
C ALA A 172 10.91 -33.57 -11.23
N ASP A 173 10.57 -33.67 -12.51
CA ASP A 173 9.61 -32.87 -13.28
C ASP A 173 8.22 -32.84 -12.61
N LYS A 174 8.09 -32.12 -11.49
CA LYS A 174 6.80 -31.73 -10.94
C LYS A 174 6.23 -30.76 -11.95
N THR A 175 5.11 -31.12 -12.59
CA THR A 175 4.36 -30.26 -13.52
C THR A 175 4.44 -28.81 -13.08
N ARG A 176 5.31 -28.05 -13.77
CA ARG A 176 5.67 -26.68 -13.39
C ARG A 176 4.41 -25.84 -13.54
N GLN A 177 3.78 -25.49 -12.42
CA GLN A 177 2.60 -24.64 -12.44
C GLN A 177 3.00 -23.29 -13.03
N THR A 178 2.20 -22.76 -13.94
CA THR A 178 2.47 -21.44 -14.50
C THR A 178 2.30 -20.37 -13.41
N PRO A 179 3.00 -19.23 -13.49
CA PRO A 179 2.75 -18.09 -12.59
C PRO A 179 1.25 -17.74 -12.50
N GLU A 180 0.54 -17.76 -13.63
CA GLU A 180 -0.91 -17.57 -13.70
C GLU A 180 -1.69 -18.60 -12.89
N ASP A 181 -1.34 -19.89 -12.97
CA ASP A 181 -1.99 -20.95 -12.19
C ASP A 181 -1.79 -20.73 -10.69
N ILE A 182 -0.57 -20.36 -10.28
CA ILE A 182 -0.22 -20.06 -8.89
C ILE A 182 -1.07 -18.90 -8.37
N VAL A 183 -1.11 -17.78 -9.09
CA VAL A 183 -1.89 -16.61 -8.66
C VAL A 183 -3.38 -16.92 -8.65
N ARG A 184 -3.90 -17.61 -9.67
CA ARG A 184 -5.30 -18.04 -9.71
C ARG A 184 -5.65 -18.88 -8.49
N MET A 185 -4.77 -19.78 -8.04
CA MET A 185 -5.00 -20.59 -6.85
C MET A 185 -5.07 -19.74 -5.57
N VAL A 186 -4.16 -18.77 -5.41
CA VAL A 186 -4.14 -17.84 -4.26
C VAL A 186 -5.40 -16.95 -4.20
N THR A 187 -5.97 -16.59 -5.35
CA THR A 187 -7.14 -15.70 -5.41
C THR A 187 -8.48 -16.41 -5.53
N ARG A 188 -8.51 -17.72 -5.81
CA ARG A 188 -9.72 -18.48 -6.22
C ARG A 188 -10.89 -18.41 -5.22
N ARG A 189 -10.61 -18.28 -3.93
CA ARG A 189 -11.61 -18.33 -2.85
C ARG A 189 -11.50 -17.14 -1.90
N THR A 190 -10.99 -16.02 -2.41
CA THR A 190 -10.66 -14.86 -1.59
C THR A 190 -11.28 -13.61 -2.21
N SER A 191 -11.42 -12.56 -1.40
CA SER A 191 -11.79 -11.22 -1.87
C SER A 191 -10.63 -10.47 -2.55
N ILE A 192 -9.57 -11.20 -2.92
CA ILE A 192 -8.36 -10.66 -3.55
C ILE A 192 -8.56 -10.68 -5.07
N SER A 193 -8.50 -9.51 -5.69
CA SER A 193 -8.40 -9.40 -7.15
C SER A 193 -6.94 -9.23 -7.58
N TYR A 194 -6.62 -9.60 -8.82
CA TYR A 194 -5.26 -9.48 -9.35
C TYR A 194 -5.25 -9.07 -10.82
N LYS A 195 -4.16 -8.42 -11.25
CA LYS A 195 -3.85 -8.17 -12.67
C LYS A 195 -2.40 -8.56 -13.00
N PRO A 196 -2.12 -9.02 -14.24
CA PRO A 196 -0.75 -9.21 -14.71
C PRO A 196 0.02 -7.88 -14.78
N THR A 197 1.33 -7.95 -14.60
CA THR A 197 2.31 -6.88 -14.77
C THR A 197 3.48 -7.39 -15.62
N ARG A 198 4.44 -6.53 -15.96
CA ARG A 198 5.62 -6.91 -16.75
C ARG A 198 6.45 -8.02 -16.09
N SER A 199 6.52 -8.04 -14.76
CA SER A 199 7.37 -8.96 -13.98
C SER A 199 6.58 -9.96 -13.12
N GLY A 200 5.24 -9.98 -13.24
CA GLY A 200 4.40 -10.89 -12.48
C GLY A 200 2.97 -10.38 -12.31
N PHE A 201 2.50 -10.16 -11.09
CA PHE A 201 1.12 -9.79 -10.80
C PHE A 201 1.00 -8.76 -9.69
N LEU A 202 -0.02 -7.90 -9.79
CA LEU A 202 -0.42 -6.97 -8.75
C LEU A 202 -1.76 -7.40 -8.16
N LEU A 203 -1.76 -7.70 -6.87
CA LEU A 203 -2.90 -8.16 -6.09
C LEU A 203 -3.45 -7.01 -5.25
N ARG A 204 -4.77 -6.92 -5.14
CA ARG A 204 -5.49 -6.03 -4.22
C ARG A 204 -6.02 -6.84 -3.07
N VAL A 205 -5.34 -6.74 -1.93
CA VAL A 205 -5.58 -7.57 -0.76
C VAL A 205 -6.33 -6.75 0.28
N PRO A 206 -7.57 -7.11 0.65
CA PRO A 206 -8.31 -6.39 1.69
C PRO A 206 -7.62 -6.50 3.05
N VAL A 207 -7.48 -5.37 3.76
CA VAL A 207 -6.84 -5.27 5.10
C VAL A 207 -7.79 -4.72 6.17
N GLY A 208 -9.10 -4.73 5.89
CA GLY A 208 -10.15 -4.30 6.82
C GLY A 208 -10.50 -2.81 6.75
N GLY A 209 -11.69 -2.45 7.26
CA GLY A 209 -12.19 -1.07 7.24
C GLY A 209 -12.44 -0.51 5.83
N GLY A 210 -12.72 -1.39 4.85
CA GLY A 210 -12.86 -1.01 3.44
C GLY A 210 -11.55 -0.69 2.72
N ARG A 211 -10.41 -0.89 3.37
CA ARG A 211 -9.07 -0.63 2.81
C ARG A 211 -8.46 -1.89 2.22
N TYR A 212 -7.48 -1.68 1.36
CA TYR A 212 -6.74 -2.73 0.68
C TYR A 212 -5.27 -2.35 0.58
N GLN A 213 -4.41 -3.36 0.62
CA GLN A 213 -2.99 -3.23 0.31
C GLN A 213 -2.74 -3.75 -1.11
N ARG A 214 -1.85 -3.09 -1.85
CA ARG A 214 -1.42 -3.55 -3.17
C ARG A 214 -0.16 -4.39 -3.04
N VAL A 215 -0.31 -5.72 -3.10
CA VAL A 215 0.79 -6.70 -3.00
C VAL A 215 1.22 -7.13 -4.38
N ARG A 216 2.52 -7.17 -4.66
CA ARG A 216 3.10 -7.69 -5.90
C ARG A 216 3.60 -9.10 -5.70
N LEU A 217 3.38 -9.94 -6.70
CA LEU A 217 4.03 -11.23 -6.90
C LEU A 217 4.96 -11.09 -8.10
N SER A 218 6.26 -11.24 -7.91
CA SER A 218 7.28 -11.25 -8.98
C SER A 218 7.78 -12.67 -9.20
N PHE A 219 8.02 -13.03 -10.46
CA PHE A 219 8.50 -14.36 -10.88
C PHE A 219 9.77 -14.29 -11.75
N ASP A 220 10.43 -13.13 -11.77
CA ASP A 220 11.56 -12.80 -12.63
C ASP A 220 12.93 -12.87 -11.91
N SER A 221 12.95 -13.32 -10.67
CA SER A 221 14.15 -13.42 -9.83
C SER A 221 14.61 -14.87 -9.65
N THR A 222 15.92 -15.05 -9.47
CA THR A 222 16.54 -16.32 -9.08
C THR A 222 17.42 -16.14 -7.84
N ASP A 223 17.68 -17.21 -7.10
CA ASP A 223 18.72 -17.22 -6.06
C ASP A 223 20.13 -17.26 -6.67
N GLU A 224 21.16 -17.27 -5.82
CA GLU A 224 22.57 -17.33 -6.23
C GLU A 224 22.91 -18.58 -7.06
N ASP A 225 22.16 -19.67 -6.87
CA ASP A 225 22.31 -20.92 -7.59
C ASP A 225 21.49 -20.96 -8.90
N GLY A 226 20.76 -19.88 -9.23
CA GLY A 226 19.90 -19.78 -10.40
C GLY A 226 18.52 -20.43 -10.24
N SER A 227 18.14 -20.83 -9.02
CA SER A 227 16.81 -21.39 -8.75
C SER A 227 15.75 -20.30 -8.81
N PRO A 228 14.63 -20.50 -9.52
CA PRO A 228 13.56 -19.50 -9.60
C PRO A 228 12.92 -19.17 -8.25
N LEU A 229 12.66 -17.89 -8.03
CA LEU A 229 12.07 -17.34 -6.82
C LEU A 229 10.76 -16.62 -7.12
N ILE A 230 9.82 -16.72 -6.18
CA ILE A 230 8.66 -15.86 -6.09
C ILE A 230 8.93 -14.80 -5.02
N GLN A 231 8.89 -13.54 -5.44
CA GLN A 231 8.93 -12.40 -4.51
C GLN A 231 7.51 -11.89 -4.24
N VAL A 232 7.13 -11.88 -2.97
CA VAL A 232 5.87 -11.32 -2.48
C VAL A 232 6.19 -10.02 -1.77
N PHE A 233 5.75 -8.87 -2.29
CA PHE A 233 6.09 -7.61 -1.65
C PHE A 233 5.01 -6.55 -1.72
N THR A 234 4.99 -5.65 -0.73
CA THR A 234 4.26 -4.39 -0.82
C THR A 234 5.18 -3.24 -0.50
N VAL A 235 5.03 -2.17 -1.26
CA VAL A 235 5.67 -0.89 -0.95
C VAL A 235 5.03 -0.36 0.34
N ILE A 236 5.86 0.19 1.22
CA ILE A 236 5.44 0.81 2.49
C ILE A 236 5.83 2.29 2.57
N GLY A 237 6.76 2.74 1.72
CA GLY A 237 7.32 4.07 1.81
C GLY A 237 8.31 4.35 0.70
N PRO A 238 8.69 5.61 0.51
CA PRO A 238 9.81 5.96 -0.35
C PRO A 238 11.14 5.56 0.29
N ALA A 239 12.13 5.25 -0.54
CA ALA A 239 13.48 4.88 -0.13
C ALA A 239 14.33 6.10 0.29
N GLN A 240 13.96 6.76 1.40
CA GLN A 240 14.64 7.96 1.91
C GLN A 240 15.66 7.64 3.02
N PRO A 241 16.75 8.43 3.16
CA PRO A 241 17.75 8.31 4.22
C PRO A 241 17.18 8.02 5.62
N ASP A 242 16.19 8.81 6.03
CA ASP A 242 15.59 8.71 7.37
C ASP A 242 14.70 7.48 7.53
N HIS A 243 14.17 6.93 6.44
CA HIS A 243 13.39 5.69 6.45
C HIS A 243 14.28 4.46 6.65
N TYR A 244 15.53 4.47 6.18
CA TYR A 244 16.46 3.34 6.38
C TYR A 244 16.74 3.07 7.85
N ARG A 245 17.06 4.12 8.62
CA ARG A 245 17.36 3.96 10.05
C ARG A 245 16.19 3.34 10.82
N TRP A 246 14.97 3.70 10.43
CA TRP A 246 13.75 3.15 11.02
C TRP A 246 13.46 1.73 10.57
N ALA A 247 13.62 1.45 9.28
CA ALA A 247 13.50 0.12 8.71
C ALA A 247 14.44 -0.87 9.42
N LEU A 248 15.71 -0.49 9.60
CA LEU A 248 16.72 -1.30 10.28
C LEU A 248 16.36 -1.59 11.74
N LYS A 249 15.81 -0.61 12.48
CA LYS A 249 15.34 -0.82 13.86
C LYS A 249 14.15 -1.78 13.93
N LEU A 250 13.27 -1.75 12.94
CA LEU A 250 12.09 -2.60 12.91
C LEU A 250 12.36 -4.00 12.37
N ASN A 251 13.38 -4.17 11.52
CA ASN A 251 13.62 -5.44 10.84
C ASN A 251 13.70 -6.66 11.80
N PRO A 252 14.38 -6.57 12.97
CA PRO A 252 14.43 -7.67 13.93
C PRO A 252 13.08 -8.03 14.58
N THR A 253 12.09 -7.13 14.50
CA THR A 253 10.77 -7.34 15.10
C THR A 253 9.81 -8.11 14.19
N PHE A 254 10.20 -8.42 12.95
CA PHE A 254 9.33 -9.16 12.03
C PHE A 254 9.52 -10.66 12.16
N SER A 255 8.42 -11.33 12.47
CA SER A 255 8.30 -12.79 12.40
C SER A 255 8.19 -13.37 10.98
N TYR A 256 8.05 -12.51 9.96
CA TYR A 256 7.74 -12.92 8.57
C TYR A 256 8.00 -11.77 7.61
N GLY A 257 8.73 -12.04 6.52
CA GLY A 257 9.23 -11.05 5.57
C GLY A 257 10.36 -10.19 6.16
N ALA A 258 11.10 -9.52 5.26
CA ALA A 258 12.13 -8.55 5.58
C ALA A 258 11.75 -7.18 5.01
N ILE A 259 12.20 -6.09 5.66
CA ILE A 259 12.18 -4.79 5.00
C ILE A 259 13.36 -4.70 4.06
N GLY A 260 13.09 -4.37 2.81
CA GLY A 260 14.09 -4.20 1.77
C GLY A 260 13.76 -3.03 0.85
N LEU A 261 14.59 -2.91 -0.18
CA LEU A 261 14.36 -1.99 -1.28
C LEU A 261 13.82 -2.76 -2.48
N VAL A 262 12.83 -2.18 -3.14
CA VAL A 262 12.37 -2.63 -4.46
C VAL A 262 12.46 -1.49 -5.44
N LYS A 263 12.93 -1.82 -6.65
CA LYS A 263 12.90 -0.89 -7.76
C LYS A 263 11.64 -1.16 -8.58
N ILE A 264 10.81 -0.14 -8.74
CA ILE A 264 9.64 -0.19 -9.61
C ILE A 264 9.84 0.92 -10.63
N ASP A 265 9.95 0.53 -11.90
CA ASP A 265 10.41 1.39 -12.99
C ASP A 265 11.80 1.97 -12.65
N ASP A 266 11.92 3.30 -12.54
CA ASP A 266 13.17 3.99 -12.19
C ASP A 266 13.20 4.57 -10.78
N LYS A 267 12.27 4.15 -9.91
CA LYS A 267 12.18 4.64 -8.54
C LYS A 267 12.39 3.51 -7.53
N GLU A 268 13.09 3.83 -6.46
CA GLU A 268 13.32 2.93 -5.33
C GLU A 268 12.31 3.18 -4.22
N PHE A 269 11.82 2.10 -3.63
CA PHE A 269 10.83 2.12 -2.59
C PHE A 269 11.26 1.21 -1.45
N LEU A 270 10.95 1.64 -0.22
CA LEU A 270 10.96 0.77 0.93
C LEU A 270 9.78 -0.21 0.79
N ALA A 271 10.04 -1.49 0.91
CA ALA A 271 9.02 -2.54 0.84
C ALA A 271 9.22 -3.56 1.95
N ILE A 272 8.13 -4.22 2.31
CA ILE A 272 8.23 -5.51 3.01
C ILE A 272 8.15 -6.60 1.95
N ILE A 273 9.12 -7.51 1.98
CA ILE A 273 9.36 -8.53 0.96
C ILE A 273 9.42 -9.89 1.66
N ASP A 274 8.74 -10.88 1.09
CA ASP A 274 8.91 -12.28 1.40
C ASP A 274 9.35 -13.01 0.12
N THR A 275 10.24 -13.99 0.25
CA THR A 275 10.86 -14.65 -0.90
C THR A 275 10.71 -16.16 -0.74
N LEU A 276 10.14 -16.80 -1.75
CA LEU A 276 9.80 -18.23 -1.75
C LEU A 276 10.46 -18.92 -2.95
N LEU A 277 10.90 -20.17 -2.78
CA LEU A 277 11.41 -20.98 -3.90
C LEU A 277 10.25 -21.50 -4.75
N GLU A 278 10.22 -21.18 -6.04
CA GLU A 278 9.11 -21.51 -6.96
C GLU A 278 8.80 -23.02 -6.99
N GLY A 279 9.84 -23.86 -7.03
CA GLY A 279 9.71 -25.32 -7.11
C GLY A 279 9.09 -26.00 -5.88
N ASN A 280 8.93 -25.27 -4.77
CA ASN A 280 8.43 -25.77 -3.49
C ASN A 280 7.18 -25.02 -2.99
N VAL A 281 6.54 -24.22 -3.85
CA VAL A 281 5.43 -23.34 -3.41
C VAL A 281 4.22 -24.17 -2.99
N ASP A 282 3.95 -24.17 -1.68
CA ASP A 282 2.62 -24.50 -1.17
C ASP A 282 1.73 -23.27 -1.34
N THR A 283 0.69 -23.40 -2.16
CA THR A 283 -0.29 -22.33 -2.39
C THR A 283 -0.95 -21.78 -1.12
N LYS A 284 -1.09 -22.58 -0.06
CA LYS A 284 -1.57 -22.09 1.24
C LYS A 284 -0.55 -21.20 1.94
N GLU A 285 0.73 -21.55 1.86
CA GLU A 285 1.82 -20.74 2.41
C GLU A 285 1.96 -19.44 1.63
N LEU A 286 1.83 -19.48 0.30
CA LEU A 286 1.83 -18.28 -0.53
C LEU A 286 0.64 -17.36 -0.23
N GLU A 287 -0.57 -17.91 -0.07
CA GLU A 287 -1.73 -17.11 0.34
C GLU A 287 -1.51 -16.45 1.72
N LYS A 288 -0.97 -17.22 2.68
CA LYS A 288 -0.63 -16.71 4.02
C LYS A 288 0.42 -15.61 3.93
N SER A 289 1.44 -15.78 3.11
CA SER A 289 2.48 -14.78 2.84
C SER A 289 1.86 -13.50 2.29
N VAL A 290 1.06 -13.58 1.21
CA VAL A 290 0.35 -12.44 0.59
C VAL A 290 -0.47 -11.66 1.62
N ARG A 291 -1.26 -12.36 2.44
CA ARG A 291 -2.09 -11.71 3.46
C ARG A 291 -1.28 -11.09 4.60
N THR A 292 -0.22 -11.77 5.01
CA THR A 292 0.66 -11.31 6.09
C THR A 292 1.44 -10.09 5.64
N ILE A 293 2.00 -10.12 4.44
CA ILE A 293 2.67 -9.00 3.78
C ILE A 293 1.71 -7.83 3.59
N ALA A 294 0.47 -8.08 3.16
CA ALA A 294 -0.55 -7.03 3.06
C ALA A 294 -0.83 -6.36 4.42
N ALA A 295 -1.12 -7.15 5.45
CA ALA A 295 -1.48 -6.64 6.78
C ALA A 295 -0.30 -5.95 7.46
N LYS A 296 0.91 -6.49 7.33
CA LYS A 296 2.13 -5.87 7.85
C LYS A 296 2.48 -4.59 7.09
N GLY A 297 2.35 -4.60 5.76
CA GLY A 297 2.53 -3.43 4.92
C GLY A 297 1.63 -2.29 5.38
N ASP A 298 0.32 -2.56 5.52
CA ASP A 298 -0.64 -1.59 6.03
C ASP A 298 -0.30 -1.07 7.44
N ALA A 299 0.10 -1.97 8.34
CA ALA A 299 0.49 -1.61 9.70
C ALA A 299 1.77 -0.76 9.72
N LEU A 300 2.73 -1.06 8.85
CA LEU A 300 3.98 -0.33 8.73
C LEU A 300 3.80 1.00 8.05
N GLU A 301 3.00 1.09 7.00
CA GLU A 301 2.57 2.36 6.43
C GLU A 301 1.95 3.24 7.52
N LYS A 302 1.03 2.70 8.33
CA LYS A 302 0.48 3.44 9.49
C LYS A 302 1.54 3.90 10.48
N LYS A 303 2.51 3.04 10.84
CA LYS A 303 3.58 3.38 11.79
C LYS A 303 4.54 4.39 11.22
N LEU A 304 4.92 4.25 9.95
CA LEU A 304 5.74 5.21 9.22
C LEU A 304 5.00 6.56 9.22
N ILE A 305 3.68 6.57 9.01
CA ILE A 305 2.81 7.77 8.98
C ILE A 305 2.68 8.41 10.39
N GLN A 306 3.03 7.67 11.44
CA GLN A 306 3.04 8.13 12.83
C GLN A 306 4.46 8.38 13.35
N LYS A 307 5.50 8.10 12.57
CA LYS A 307 6.90 8.14 13.00
C LYS A 307 7.38 9.54 13.37
N ASP A 308 6.73 10.58 12.87
CA ASP A 308 6.97 11.98 13.27
C ASP A 308 6.56 12.29 14.73
N LEU A 309 6.17 11.28 15.53
CA LEU A 309 5.74 11.39 16.93
C LEU A 309 6.62 10.60 17.92
N TRP A 310 7.77 10.08 17.49
CA TRP A 310 8.67 9.23 18.29
C TRP A 310 10.06 9.85 18.45
#